data_AF-A0A7J2PW06-F1
#
_entry.id   AF-A0A7J2PW06-F1
#
_cell.length_a   1.000
_cell.length_b   1.000
_cell.length_c   1.000
_cell.angle_alpha   90.00
_cell.angle_beta   90.00
_cell.angle_gamma   90.00
#
_symmetry.space_group_name_H-M   'P 1'
#
loop_
_entity.id
_entity.type
_entity.pdbx_description
1 polymer ?
#
loop_
_entity_poly.entity_id
_entity_poly.type
_entity_poly.pdbx_seq_one_letter_code
_entity_poly.pdbx_strand_id
1 'polypeptide(L)' 'MKRFLKLWKKVGFRKDETPYIVFACSKCKQFMYVKTTQQNKKCLRCGRYHKVTAIVGSGEIVNGMTEAEYRL' A
#
# COMPACT_ATOMS: atom_id res chain seq x y z
N MET A 1 -6.90 38.58 -9.83
CA MET A 1 -7.03 37.20 -9.26
C MET A 1 -7.72 36.21 -10.22
N LYS A 2 -7.18 35.95 -11.43
CA LYS A 2 -7.73 34.92 -12.34
C LYS A 2 -6.66 34.04 -13.02
N ARG A 3 -5.37 34.28 -12.73
CA ARG A 3 -4.24 33.60 -13.40
C ARG A 3 -3.79 32.32 -12.67
N PHE A 4 -4.07 32.19 -11.38
CA PHE A 4 -3.67 31.04 -10.55
C PHE A 4 -4.56 29.79 -10.74
N LEU A 5 -5.82 29.96 -11.13
CA LEU A 5 -6.76 28.84 -11.28
C LEU A 5 -6.51 27.96 -12.52
N LYS A 6 -5.71 28.45 -13.49
CA LYS A 6 -5.49 27.78 -14.77
C LYS A 6 -4.35 26.74 -14.75
N LEU A 7 -3.54 26.69 -13.70
CA LEU A 7 -2.39 25.77 -13.61
C LEU A 7 -2.76 24.37 -13.08
N TRP A 8 -3.83 24.25 -12.29
CA TRP A 8 -4.22 23.00 -11.62
C TRP A 8 -4.78 21.92 -12.55
N LYS A 9 -5.27 22.29 -13.75
CA LYS A 9 -5.76 21.31 -14.74
C LYS A 9 -4.65 20.62 -15.54
N LYS A 10 -3.41 21.12 -15.50
CA LYS A 10 -2.29 20.59 -16.33
C LYS A 10 -1.36 19.63 -15.61
N VAL A 11 -1.44 19.54 -14.28
CA VAL A 11 -0.77 18.46 -13.54
C VAL A 11 -1.78 17.33 -13.49
N GLY A 12 -1.77 16.46 -14.49
CA GLY A 12 -2.54 15.23 -14.43
C GLY A 12 -2.09 14.47 -13.18
N PHE A 13 -2.86 14.56 -12.10
CA PHE A 13 -2.70 13.72 -10.92
C PHE A 13 -2.91 12.29 -11.41
N ARG A 14 -1.82 11.65 -11.83
CA ARG A 14 -1.80 10.20 -12.05
C ARG A 14 -2.05 9.60 -10.69
N LYS A 15 -3.17 8.90 -10.54
CA LYS A 15 -3.42 8.09 -9.34
C LYS A 15 -2.24 7.14 -9.21
N ASP A 16 -1.71 7.00 -8.00
CA ASP A 16 -0.72 5.97 -7.73
C ASP A 16 -1.40 4.62 -7.96
N GLU A 17 -0.99 3.92 -9.02
CA GLU A 17 -1.50 2.60 -9.38
C GLU A 17 -0.55 1.49 -8.89
N THR A 18 0.44 1.83 -8.06
CA THR A 18 1.38 0.84 -7.53
C THR A 18 0.60 -0.21 -6.72
N PRO A 19 0.71 -1.50 -7.05
CA PRO A 19 0.00 -2.54 -6.32
C PRO A 19 0.65 -2.81 -4.95
N TYR A 20 -0.19 -2.79 -3.91
CA TYR A 20 0.13 -3.16 -2.54
C TYR A 20 -0.71 -4.37 -2.13
N ILE A 21 -0.16 -5.17 -1.22
CA ILE A 21 -0.88 -6.27 -0.56
C ILE A 21 -1.17 -5.82 0.86
N VAL A 22 -2.44 -5.80 1.24
CA VAL A 22 -2.91 -5.58 2.61
C VAL A 22 -3.17 -6.93 3.25
N PHE A 23 -2.61 -7.15 4.44
CA PHE A 23 -2.71 -8.44 5.13
C PHE A 23 -2.59 -8.30 6.64
N ALA A 24 -3.15 -9.27 7.36
CA ALA A 24 -2.97 -9.40 8.80
C ALA A 24 -1.69 -10.19 9.12
N CYS A 25 -0.86 -9.65 10.02
CA CYS A 25 0.31 -10.37 10.53
C CYS A 25 -0.09 -11.72 11.14
N SER A 26 0.48 -12.82 10.66
CA SER A 26 0.17 -14.17 11.17
C SER A 26 0.40 -14.36 12.67
N LYS A 27 1.33 -13.60 13.28
CA LYS A 27 1.65 -13.68 14.72
C LYS A 27 0.74 -12.78 15.58
N CYS A 28 0.71 -11.47 15.32
CA CYS A 28 0.02 -10.51 16.20
C CYS A 28 -1.27 -9.92 15.61
N LYS A 29 -1.69 -10.39 14.43
CA LYS A 29 -2.92 -9.98 13.72
C LYS A 29 -3.00 -8.49 13.34
N GLN A 30 -1.93 -7.72 13.56
CA GLN A 30 -1.82 -6.34 13.09
C GLN A 30 -1.92 -6.30 11.56
N PHE A 31 -2.85 -5.50 11.03
CA PHE A 31 -2.92 -5.20 9.61
C PHE A 31 -1.73 -4.35 9.17
N MET A 32 -1.21 -4.65 7.99
CA MET A 32 -0.13 -3.91 7.35
C MET A 32 -0.18 -4.09 5.85
N TYR A 33 0.53 -3.21 5.14
CA TYR A 33 0.70 -3.30 3.69
C TYR A 33 2.16 -3.45 3.26
N VAL A 34 2.36 -4.01 2.07
CA VAL A 34 3.65 -4.19 1.40
C VAL A 34 3.49 -4.05 -0.10
N LYS A 35 4.48 -3.47 -0.80
CA LYS A 35 4.51 -3.47 -2.27
C LYS A 35 4.67 -4.90 -2.79
N THR A 36 3.98 -5.26 -3.87
CA THR A 36 4.14 -6.59 -4.50
C THR A 36 5.56 -6.86 -5.00
N THR A 37 6.34 -5.80 -5.29
CA THR A 37 7.73 -5.89 -5.75
C THR A 37 8.74 -6.18 -4.64
N GLN A 38 8.36 -6.08 -3.37
CA GLN A 38 9.24 -6.42 -2.25
C GLN A 38 9.26 -7.93 -2.02
N GLN A 39 10.39 -8.46 -1.53
CA GLN A 39 10.49 -9.90 -1.22
C GLN A 39 9.98 -10.23 0.18
N ASN A 40 10.23 -9.35 1.15
CA ASN A 40 9.93 -9.57 2.55
C ASN A 40 9.37 -8.31 3.21
N LYS A 41 8.45 -8.48 4.16
CA LYS A 41 7.94 -7.42 5.03
C LYS A 41 8.13 -7.80 6.50
N LYS A 42 8.77 -6.92 7.27
CA LYS A 42 8.82 -7.05 8.73
C LYS A 42 7.58 -6.41 9.36
N CYS A 43 6.92 -7.13 10.26
CA CYS A 43 5.90 -6.59 11.14
C CYS A 43 6.54 -5.63 12.14
N LEU A 44 6.13 -4.37 12.11
CA LEU A 44 6.66 -3.33 13.02
C LEU A 44 6.19 -3.52 14.47
N ARG A 45 5.08 -4.23 14.69
CA ARG A 45 4.54 -4.49 16.03
C ARG A 45 5.21 -5.67 16.75
N CYS A 46 5.43 -6.79 16.06
CA CYS A 46 5.92 -8.03 16.69
C CYS A 46 7.25 -8.55 16.15
N GLY A 47 7.85 -7.84 15.18
CA GLY A 47 9.14 -8.18 14.58
C GLY A 47 9.13 -9.37 13.62
N ARG A 48 8.00 -10.06 13.42
CA ARG A 48 7.89 -11.21 12.52
C ARG A 48 8.16 -10.81 11.07
N TYR A 49 8.94 -11.60 10.35
CA TYR A 49 9.15 -11.43 8.91
C TYR A 49 8.15 -12.27 8.11
N HIS A 50 7.59 -11.66 7.06
CA HIS A 50 6.65 -12.27 6.12
C HIS A 50 7.26 -12.26 4.72
N LYS A 51 7.32 -13.42 4.07
CA LYS A 51 7.71 -13.54 2.66
C LYS A 51 6.53 -13.13 1.80
N VAL A 52 6.71 -12.12 0.94
CA VAL A 52 5.62 -11.53 0.11
C VAL A 52 4.91 -12.58 -0.73
N THR A 53 5.65 -13.54 -1.31
CA THR A 53 5.08 -14.68 -2.05
C THR A 53 4.08 -15.52 -1.26
N ALA A 54 4.26 -15.66 0.06
CA ALA A 54 3.33 -16.39 0.92
C ALA A 54 2.09 -15.56 1.29
N ILE A 55 2.19 -14.24 1.22
CA ILE A 55 1.11 -13.31 1.61
C ILE A 55 0.18 -13.01 0.45
N VAL A 56 0.69 -13.01 -0.80
CA VAL A 56 -0.10 -12.79 -2.02
C VAL A 56 -1.36 -13.67 -2.06
N GLY A 57 -1.28 -14.92 -1.59
CA GLY A 57 -2.44 -15.83 -1.56
C GLY A 57 -3.44 -15.60 -0.42
N SER A 58 -3.13 -14.73 0.54
CA SER A 58 -3.95 -14.51 1.75
C SER A 58 -4.32 -13.04 2.02
N GLY A 59 -3.68 -12.11 1.31
CA GLY A 59 -3.92 -10.67 1.42
C GLY A 59 -4.74 -10.13 0.26
N GLU A 60 -5.30 -8.94 0.45
CA GLU A 60 -6.01 -8.21 -0.60
C GLU A 60 -5.01 -7.36 -1.40
N ILE A 61 -5.11 -7.38 -2.73
CA ILE A 61 -4.30 -6.50 -3.59
C ILE A 61 -5.07 -5.22 -3.88
N VAL A 62 -4.41 -4.08 -3.65
CA VAL A 62 -4.99 -2.75 -3.78
C VAL A 62 -4.04 -1.85 -4.55
N ASN A 63 -4.58 -0.92 -5.33
CA ASN A 63 -3.79 -0.03 -6.17
C ASN A 63 -3.66 1.34 -5.50
N GLY A 64 -2.42 1.72 -5.19
CA GLY A 64 -2.08 2.99 -4.57
C GLY A 64 -1.86 2.90 -3.05
N MET A 65 -0.89 3.66 -2.56
CA MET A 65 -0.54 3.67 -1.14
C MET A 65 -1.70 4.17 -0.26
N THR A 66 -2.40 5.23 -0.69
CA THR A 66 -3.54 5.79 0.06
C THR A 66 -4.65 4.78 0.26
N GLU A 67 -4.91 3.97 -0.77
CA GLU A 67 -5.93 2.93 -0.76
C GLU A 67 -5.53 1.74 0.15
N ALA A 68 -4.22 1.47 0.26
CA ALA A 68 -3.68 0.51 1.22
C ALA A 68 -3.76 1.00 2.67
N GLU A 69 -3.54 2.29 2.91
CA GLU A 69 -3.64 2.90 4.23
C GLU A 69 -5.08 2.93 4.76
N TYR A 70 -6.06 3.15 3.88
CA TYR A 70 -7.48 3.12 4.26
C TYR A 70 -7.96 1.73 4.74
N ARG A 71 -7.20 0.66 4.48
CA ARG A 71 -7.53 -0.72 4.89
C ARG A 71 -6.79 -1.22 6.13
N LEU A 72 -5.99 -0.37 6.79
CA LEU A 72 -5.27 -0.72 8.02
C LEU A 72 -6.11 -0.53 9.28
#